data_AF-A0A7C1EGM0-F1
#
_entry.id   AF-A0A7C1EGM0-F1
#
_cell.length_a   1.000
_cell.length_b   1.000
_cell.length_c   1.000
_cell.angle_alpha   90.00
_cell.angle_beta   90.00
_cell.angle_gamma   90.00
#
_symmetry.space_group_name_H-M   'P 1'
#
loop_
_entity.id
_entity.type
_entity.pdbx_description
1 polymer ?
#
loop_
_entity_poly.entity_id
_entity_poly.type
_entity_poly.pdbx_seq_one_letter_code
_entity_poly.pdbx_strand_id
1 'polypeptide(L)'
;MNQKPTVVHVTHEATGKIGGIGAVLDGMFTSRAYDQAVGRTILVSPLFSSEGDISHRLGPGGEVLYSSLDGLVRSSYMSGFRRIENMFNVNIVYGRRKFVDPMTGVQSHPEVLLVDITRMEQRYINEFKGALFREFGIRSNLYEQYWEYEQYVRLAIPAIAALKTIGAAERDRQTILVSHEFMGMPAALAGILDPFDFKTVFYAHEVAPMRGIVENHPGHDTMFYNVMHKAAQNDFYVNDIFGDQTHNFKYALVEAARHCDNVLAVGDCVVQELQFLSPEFKIADIDLTYNGIPAYQISLAERYESRNRLRQYCENLLGWKPDFVFTHVTRLVLSKGLWRDLRVLEHMDREFAALNKTGVLLVLSTETHKRRDRDIYE
;
A
#
# COMPACT_ATOMS: atom_id res chain seq x y z
N MET A 1 -0.38 -31.14 -13.78
CA MET A 1 -0.54 -30.35 -12.55
C MET A 1 -0.38 -28.89 -12.96
N ASN A 2 -1.39 -28.04 -12.79
CA ASN A 2 -1.20 -26.60 -13.04
C ASN A 2 -0.13 -26.10 -12.06
N GLN A 3 0.96 -25.54 -12.58
CA GLN A 3 1.94 -24.88 -11.72
C GLN A 3 1.26 -23.73 -10.98
N LYS A 4 1.58 -23.56 -9.70
CA LYS A 4 1.11 -22.42 -8.92
C LYS A 4 1.61 -21.11 -9.57
N PRO A 5 0.83 -20.02 -9.52
CA PRO A 5 1.18 -18.76 -10.16
C PRO A 5 2.40 -18.09 -9.52
N THR A 6 3.05 -17.24 -10.31
CA THR A 6 3.93 -16.19 -9.80
C THR A 6 3.08 -14.97 -9.47
N VAL A 7 3.20 -14.43 -8.27
CA VAL A 7 2.50 -13.20 -7.87
C VAL A 7 3.53 -12.09 -7.63
N VAL A 8 3.37 -10.99 -8.37
CA VAL A 8 4.23 -9.82 -8.30
C VAL A 8 3.46 -8.69 -7.63
N HIS A 9 3.92 -8.25 -6.46
CA HIS A 9 3.32 -7.15 -5.73
C HIS A 9 4.10 -5.86 -6.00
N VAL A 10 3.47 -4.92 -6.70
CA VAL A 10 4.06 -3.60 -6.96
C VAL A 10 3.58 -2.65 -5.86
N THR A 11 4.50 -2.20 -5.00
CA THR A 11 4.19 -1.44 -3.79
C THR A 11 5.34 -0.52 -3.40
N HIS A 12 5.05 0.55 -2.64
CA HIS A 12 6.05 1.39 -2.01
C HIS A 12 6.61 0.81 -0.70
N GLU A 13 5.98 -0.24 -0.15
CA GLU A 13 6.36 -0.85 1.14
C GLU A 13 7.15 -2.17 0.97
N ALA A 14 7.82 -2.37 -0.18
CA ALA A 14 8.56 -3.60 -0.47
C ALA A 14 9.70 -3.89 0.53
N THR A 15 10.39 -2.84 0.97
CA THR A 15 11.60 -2.93 1.82
C THR A 15 11.32 -2.61 3.29
N GLY A 16 10.17 -2.04 3.61
CA GLY A 16 9.85 -1.64 4.97
C GLY A 16 8.39 -1.23 5.14
N LYS A 17 7.90 -1.41 6.37
CA LYS A 17 6.59 -0.93 6.80
C LYS A 17 6.63 0.58 6.99
N ILE A 18 5.90 1.29 6.14
CA ILE A 18 5.67 2.72 6.25
C ILE A 18 4.22 2.98 6.68
N GLY A 19 3.29 2.16 6.22
CA GLY A 19 1.87 2.32 6.43
C GLY A 19 1.14 0.98 6.61
N GLY A 20 -0.13 0.97 6.21
CA GLY A 20 -0.99 -0.19 6.36
C GLY A 20 -0.64 -1.32 5.40
N ILE A 21 -0.12 -1.01 4.20
CA ILE A 21 0.11 -2.01 3.16
C ILE A 21 1.20 -2.98 3.59
N GLY A 22 2.28 -2.49 4.22
CA GLY A 22 3.32 -3.36 4.76
C GLY A 22 2.79 -4.32 5.83
N ALA A 23 1.76 -3.94 6.59
CA ALA A 23 1.09 -4.84 7.54
C ALA A 23 0.30 -5.95 6.87
N VAL A 24 -0.37 -5.62 5.78
CA VAL A 24 -1.07 -6.59 4.95
C VAL A 24 -0.07 -7.56 4.32
N LEU A 25 1.03 -7.06 3.75
CA LEU A 25 2.07 -7.89 3.14
C LEU A 25 2.72 -8.83 4.16
N ASP A 26 3.06 -8.32 5.35
CA ASP A 26 3.59 -9.15 6.44
C ASP A 26 2.62 -10.30 6.78
N GLY A 27 1.33 -9.99 7.02
CA GLY A 27 0.33 -11.01 7.37
C GLY A 27 0.03 -11.98 6.22
N MET A 28 0.07 -11.51 4.98
CA MET A 28 -0.19 -12.31 3.79
C MET A 28 0.97 -13.27 3.52
N PHE A 29 2.22 -12.81 3.55
CA PHE A 29 3.38 -13.66 3.27
C PHE A 29 3.68 -14.65 4.39
N THR A 30 3.22 -14.39 5.60
CA THR A 30 3.30 -15.36 6.70
C THR A 30 2.03 -16.21 6.86
N SER A 31 1.09 -16.14 5.89
CA SER A 31 -0.10 -16.96 5.87
C SER A 31 0.13 -18.29 5.14
N ARG A 32 -0.26 -19.39 5.78
CA ARG A 32 -0.24 -20.72 5.14
C ARG A 32 -1.15 -20.82 3.93
N ALA A 33 -2.28 -20.10 3.93
CA ALA A 33 -3.20 -20.12 2.79
C ALA A 33 -2.55 -19.51 1.54
N TYR A 34 -1.82 -18.41 1.72
CA TYR A 34 -1.07 -17.78 0.63
C TYR A 34 0.07 -18.67 0.12
N ASP A 35 0.88 -19.23 1.02
CA ASP A 35 1.97 -20.17 0.68
C ASP A 35 1.47 -21.43 -0.06
N GLN A 36 0.27 -21.90 0.28
CA GLN A 36 -0.36 -23.03 -0.41
C GLN A 36 -0.88 -22.66 -1.79
N ALA A 37 -1.32 -21.41 -2.02
CA ALA A 37 -1.86 -20.96 -3.29
C ALA A 37 -0.81 -20.45 -4.28
N VAL A 38 0.27 -19.83 -3.78
CA VAL A 38 1.25 -19.11 -4.60
C VAL A 38 2.55 -19.90 -4.74
N GLY A 39 3.13 -19.92 -5.93
CA GLY A 39 4.37 -20.64 -6.22
C GLY A 39 5.62 -19.79 -6.07
N ARG A 40 5.53 -18.51 -6.42
CA ARG A 40 6.64 -17.55 -6.38
C ARG A 40 6.09 -16.16 -6.07
N THR A 41 6.75 -15.44 -5.19
CA THR A 41 6.36 -14.08 -4.80
C THR A 41 7.50 -13.11 -5.05
N ILE A 42 7.21 -12.01 -5.72
CA ILE A 42 8.17 -10.96 -6.04
C ILE A 42 7.59 -9.62 -5.59
N LEU A 43 8.36 -8.84 -4.84
CA LEU A 43 8.05 -7.45 -4.49
C LEU A 43 8.78 -6.52 -5.45
N VAL A 44 8.08 -5.54 -6.00
CA VAL A 44 8.64 -4.53 -6.90
C VAL A 44 8.39 -3.14 -6.33
N SER A 45 9.44 -2.33 -6.26
CA SER A 45 9.36 -0.95 -5.76
C SER A 45 10.42 -0.07 -6.42
N PRO A 46 10.24 1.26 -6.48
CA PRO A 46 11.34 2.17 -6.68
C PRO A 46 12.38 2.02 -5.57
N LEU A 47 13.65 2.24 -5.88
CA LEU A 47 14.70 2.44 -4.87
C LEU A 47 14.59 3.87 -4.34
N PHE A 48 14.07 4.03 -3.13
CA PHE A 48 13.82 5.36 -2.53
C PHE A 48 15.08 6.09 -2.07
N SER A 49 16.16 5.38 -1.77
CA SER A 49 17.43 5.98 -1.35
C SER A 49 18.61 5.16 -1.83
N SER A 50 19.61 5.86 -2.37
CA SER A 50 20.94 5.32 -2.69
C SER A 50 21.93 5.46 -1.53
N GLU A 51 21.55 6.13 -0.45
CA GLU A 51 22.38 6.24 0.76
C GLU A 51 22.41 4.95 1.57
N GLY A 52 23.48 4.75 2.34
CA GLY A 52 23.63 3.59 3.22
C GLY A 52 24.36 2.42 2.59
N ASP A 53 24.55 1.37 3.40
CA ASP A 53 25.27 0.15 3.03
C ASP A 53 24.37 -0.85 2.29
N ILE A 54 25.01 -1.72 1.49
CA ILE A 54 24.36 -2.77 0.73
C ILE A 54 23.47 -3.67 1.60
N SER A 55 23.87 -3.94 2.85
CA SER A 55 23.12 -4.78 3.79
C SER A 55 21.74 -4.24 4.17
N HIS A 56 21.48 -2.96 3.92
CA HIS A 56 20.21 -2.30 4.26
C HIS A 56 19.29 -2.08 3.06
N ARG A 57 19.73 -2.36 1.83
CA ARG A 57 18.97 -2.05 0.60
C ARG A 57 17.59 -2.70 0.57
N LEU A 58 17.50 -3.95 1.01
CA LEU A 58 16.25 -4.74 1.00
C LEU A 58 15.51 -4.69 2.36
N GLY A 59 15.94 -3.84 3.28
CA GLY A 59 15.39 -3.75 4.63
C GLY A 59 15.82 -4.91 5.55
N PRO A 60 15.26 -4.96 6.78
CA PRO A 60 15.58 -6.00 7.75
C PRO A 60 15.32 -7.41 7.22
N GLY A 61 16.30 -8.31 7.40
CA GLY A 61 16.25 -9.68 6.89
C GLY A 61 16.46 -9.81 5.38
N GLY A 62 16.94 -8.75 4.72
CA GLY A 62 17.28 -8.71 3.30
C GLY A 62 18.62 -9.34 2.97
N GLU A 63 18.66 -10.14 1.91
CA GLU A 63 19.87 -10.66 1.27
C GLU A 63 19.96 -10.10 -0.15
N VAL A 64 20.94 -9.22 -0.41
CA VAL A 64 21.18 -8.68 -1.74
C VAL A 64 21.96 -9.70 -2.58
N LEU A 65 21.41 -10.06 -3.74
CA LEU A 65 22.03 -10.97 -4.70
C LEU A 65 22.60 -10.21 -5.91
N TYR A 66 22.13 -9.01 -6.16
CA TYR A 66 22.61 -8.14 -7.23
C TYR A 66 22.38 -6.69 -6.86
N SER A 67 23.38 -5.83 -7.06
CA SER A 67 23.23 -4.38 -6.95
C SER A 67 24.20 -3.71 -7.91
N SER A 68 23.68 -3.04 -8.94
CA SER A 68 24.54 -2.24 -9.83
C SER A 68 25.10 -1.01 -9.12
N LEU A 69 24.34 -0.45 -8.18
CA LEU A 69 24.73 0.71 -7.37
C LEU A 69 25.95 0.38 -6.47
N ASP A 70 25.95 -0.79 -5.87
CA ASP A 70 26.97 -1.21 -4.90
C ASP A 70 28.04 -2.14 -5.52
N GLY A 71 27.95 -2.43 -6.83
CA GLY A 71 28.89 -3.29 -7.56
C GLY A 71 28.81 -4.79 -7.22
N LEU A 72 27.75 -5.24 -6.53
CA LEU A 72 27.59 -6.63 -6.14
C LEU A 72 26.96 -7.47 -7.26
N VAL A 73 27.59 -8.59 -7.59
CA VAL A 73 27.03 -9.55 -8.54
C VAL A 73 27.11 -10.99 -8.00
N ARG A 74 25.97 -11.51 -7.53
CA ARG A 74 25.75 -12.89 -7.06
C ARG A 74 24.45 -13.46 -7.64
N SER A 75 24.17 -13.15 -8.90
CA SER A 75 22.95 -13.56 -9.58
C SER A 75 23.26 -14.00 -11.02
N SER A 76 22.61 -15.07 -11.48
CA SER A 76 22.66 -15.52 -12.87
C SER A 76 21.98 -14.54 -13.84
N TYR A 77 21.21 -13.58 -13.33
CA TYR A 77 20.49 -12.60 -14.12
C TYR A 77 21.33 -11.37 -14.53
N MET A 78 22.61 -11.31 -14.13
CA MET A 78 23.51 -10.15 -14.37
C MET A 78 23.47 -9.64 -15.80
N SER A 79 23.58 -10.52 -16.80
CA SER A 79 23.61 -10.10 -18.21
C SER A 79 22.30 -9.46 -18.66
N GLY A 80 21.16 -9.92 -18.15
CA GLY A 80 19.86 -9.34 -18.41
C GLY A 80 19.67 -8.00 -17.69
N PHE A 81 20.03 -7.92 -16.41
CA PHE A 81 19.97 -6.67 -15.65
C PHE A 81 20.85 -5.58 -16.26
N ARG A 82 22.09 -5.89 -16.65
CA ARG A 82 22.96 -4.92 -17.34
C ARG A 82 22.37 -4.39 -18.65
N ARG A 83 21.65 -5.23 -19.40
CA ARG A 83 20.95 -4.75 -20.61
C ARG A 83 19.85 -3.77 -20.26
N ILE A 84 19.07 -4.03 -19.22
CA ILE A 84 18.00 -3.13 -18.75
C ILE A 84 18.59 -1.82 -18.22
N GLU A 85 19.62 -1.90 -17.39
CA GLU A 85 20.35 -0.74 -16.84
C GLU A 85 20.88 0.15 -17.95
N ASN A 86 21.56 -0.43 -18.94
CA ASN A 86 22.09 0.32 -20.08
C ASN A 86 20.98 0.88 -20.98
N MET A 87 19.90 0.14 -21.19
CA MET A 87 18.79 0.54 -22.06
C MET A 87 18.02 1.71 -21.46
N PHE A 88 17.66 1.64 -20.18
CA PHE A 88 16.81 2.61 -19.51
C PHE A 88 17.57 3.64 -18.68
N ASN A 89 18.89 3.50 -18.51
CA ASN A 89 19.72 4.30 -17.60
C ASN A 89 19.18 4.29 -16.16
N VAL A 90 19.03 3.08 -15.61
CA VAL A 90 18.54 2.81 -14.25
C VAL A 90 19.55 1.95 -13.49
N ASN A 91 19.48 1.96 -12.16
CA ASN A 91 20.16 0.95 -11.34
C ASN A 91 19.18 -0.10 -10.84
N ILE A 92 19.64 -1.33 -10.67
CA ILE A 92 18.81 -2.42 -10.15
C ILE A 92 19.44 -2.98 -8.88
N VAL A 93 18.62 -3.16 -7.85
CA VAL A 93 18.93 -3.96 -6.67
C VAL A 93 17.97 -5.13 -6.61
N TYR A 94 18.49 -6.34 -6.53
CA TYR A 94 17.71 -7.56 -6.50
C TYR A 94 18.20 -8.52 -5.44
N GLY A 95 17.28 -9.20 -4.78
CA GLY A 95 17.60 -10.21 -3.79
C GLY A 95 16.36 -10.81 -3.16
N ARG A 96 16.47 -11.21 -1.89
CA ARG A 96 15.37 -11.82 -1.13
C ARG A 96 15.21 -11.14 0.20
N ARG A 97 13.99 -11.14 0.74
CA ARG A 97 13.72 -10.62 2.08
C ARG A 97 12.99 -11.65 2.90
N LYS A 98 13.47 -11.89 4.12
CA LYS A 98 12.83 -12.80 5.06
C LYS A 98 11.67 -12.13 5.79
N PHE A 99 10.51 -12.78 5.76
CA PHE A 99 9.37 -12.45 6.62
C PHE A 99 9.15 -13.59 7.61
N VAL A 100 8.82 -13.25 8.85
CA VAL A 100 8.59 -14.21 9.93
C VAL A 100 7.40 -13.75 10.76
N ASP A 101 6.42 -14.64 10.93
CA ASP A 101 5.40 -14.42 11.95
C ASP A 101 5.97 -14.78 13.32
N PRO A 102 6.04 -13.84 14.27
CA PRO A 102 6.75 -14.05 15.52
C PRO A 102 6.11 -15.10 16.43
N MET A 103 4.82 -15.40 16.27
CA MET A 103 4.10 -16.30 17.17
C MET A 103 3.98 -17.72 16.60
N THR A 104 3.72 -17.84 15.31
CA THR A 104 3.56 -19.12 14.61
C THR A 104 4.88 -19.64 14.03
N GLY A 105 5.87 -18.77 13.86
CA GLY A 105 7.16 -19.09 13.27
C GLY A 105 7.11 -19.35 11.77
N VAL A 106 5.98 -19.13 11.09
CA VAL A 106 5.86 -19.26 9.63
C VAL A 106 6.80 -18.27 8.97
N GLN A 107 7.56 -18.73 7.97
CA GLN A 107 8.56 -17.93 7.27
C GLN A 107 8.36 -17.98 5.77
N SER A 108 8.64 -16.85 5.11
CA SER A 108 8.68 -16.75 3.65
C SER A 108 9.87 -15.91 3.22
N HIS A 109 10.33 -16.15 1.98
CA HIS A 109 11.49 -15.45 1.42
C HIS A 109 11.16 -14.89 0.02
N PRO A 110 10.17 -13.97 -0.10
CA PRO A 110 9.88 -13.33 -1.38
C PRO A 110 11.13 -12.67 -1.96
N GLU A 111 11.19 -12.67 -3.29
CA GLU A 111 12.18 -11.89 -4.03
C GLU A 111 11.82 -10.41 -3.93
N VAL A 112 12.83 -9.55 -3.97
CA VAL A 112 12.66 -8.10 -3.97
C VAL A 112 13.45 -7.52 -5.14
N LEU A 113 12.78 -6.73 -5.97
CA LEU A 113 13.32 -6.01 -7.09
C LEU A 113 13.12 -4.51 -6.87
N LEU A 114 14.22 -3.79 -6.71
CA LEU A 114 14.23 -2.33 -6.59
C LEU A 114 14.89 -1.72 -7.82
N VAL A 115 14.30 -0.64 -8.31
CA VAL A 115 14.83 0.10 -9.47
C VAL A 115 15.07 1.56 -9.07
N ASP A 116 16.31 2.01 -9.21
CA ASP A 116 16.63 3.44 -9.17
C ASP A 116 16.25 4.09 -10.49
N ILE A 117 15.17 4.86 -10.42
CA ILE A 117 14.53 5.53 -11.55
C ILE A 117 14.96 6.98 -11.72
N THR A 118 15.84 7.50 -10.85
CA THR A 118 16.15 8.93 -10.77
C THR A 118 16.83 9.48 -12.02
N ARG A 119 17.50 8.61 -12.79
CA ARG A 119 18.25 8.95 -14.00
C ARG A 119 17.69 8.32 -15.28
N MET A 120 16.48 7.78 -15.20
CA MET A 120 15.89 7.04 -16.31
C MET A 120 15.79 7.88 -17.60
N GLU A 121 16.14 7.26 -18.73
CA GLU A 121 16.11 7.88 -20.07
C GLU A 121 14.70 8.36 -20.45
N GLN A 122 14.58 9.66 -20.77
CA GLN A 122 13.30 10.33 -20.99
C GLN A 122 12.52 9.78 -22.19
N ARG A 123 13.23 9.25 -23.19
CA ARG A 123 12.61 8.67 -24.40
C ARG A 123 11.60 7.57 -24.04
N TYR A 124 12.01 6.59 -23.24
CA TYR A 124 11.15 5.45 -22.90
C TYR A 124 9.97 5.86 -22.02
N ILE A 125 10.17 6.86 -21.16
CA ILE A 125 9.12 7.42 -20.32
C ILE A 125 8.06 8.08 -21.21
N ASN A 126 8.48 8.91 -22.17
CA ASN A 126 7.57 9.60 -23.08
C ASN A 126 6.83 8.63 -24.02
N GLU A 127 7.52 7.60 -24.52
CA GLU A 127 6.90 6.52 -25.31
C GLU A 127 5.80 5.82 -24.50
N PHE A 128 6.09 5.48 -23.23
CA PHE A 128 5.12 4.83 -22.35
C PHE A 128 3.94 5.75 -22.00
N LYS A 129 4.18 7.02 -21.64
CA LYS A 129 3.11 8.01 -21.43
C LYS A 129 2.22 8.17 -22.66
N GLY A 130 2.81 8.15 -23.85
CA GLY A 130 2.05 8.15 -25.10
C GLY A 130 1.15 6.92 -25.25
N ALA A 131 1.62 5.75 -24.84
CA ALA A 131 0.81 4.52 -24.83
C ALA A 131 -0.31 4.60 -23.77
N LEU A 132 -0.02 5.10 -22.57
CA LEU A 132 -1.03 5.32 -21.53
C LEU A 132 -2.16 6.24 -21.99
N PHE A 133 -1.82 7.30 -22.74
CA PHE A 133 -2.82 8.18 -23.33
C PHE A 133 -3.65 7.49 -24.42
N ARG A 134 -3.01 6.76 -25.35
CA ARG A 134 -3.70 6.12 -26.48
C ARG A 134 -4.65 5.01 -26.04
N GLU A 135 -4.22 4.18 -25.09
CA GLU A 135 -4.93 2.95 -24.72
C GLU A 135 -5.87 3.16 -23.53
N PHE A 136 -5.51 4.05 -22.60
CA PHE A 136 -6.26 4.25 -21.35
C PHE A 136 -6.74 5.70 -21.14
N GLY A 137 -6.42 6.63 -22.04
CA GLY A 137 -6.83 8.03 -21.92
C GLY A 137 -6.08 8.85 -20.85
N ILE A 138 -5.02 8.29 -20.24
CA ILE A 138 -4.29 8.96 -19.15
C ILE A 138 -3.45 10.12 -19.71
N ARG A 139 -3.85 11.35 -19.36
CA ARG A 139 -3.21 12.59 -19.80
C ARG A 139 -1.99 12.95 -18.96
N SER A 140 -0.93 12.17 -19.10
CA SER A 140 0.32 12.31 -18.33
C SER A 140 0.86 13.74 -18.29
N ASN A 141 0.69 14.51 -19.37
CA ASN A 141 1.11 15.91 -19.48
C ASN A 141 0.48 16.86 -18.43
N LEU A 142 -0.60 16.44 -17.75
CA LEU A 142 -1.21 17.19 -16.66
C LEU A 142 -0.56 16.90 -15.29
N TYR A 143 0.28 15.87 -15.20
CA TYR A 143 0.72 15.29 -13.93
C TYR A 143 2.23 15.22 -13.76
N GLU A 144 3.02 15.51 -14.80
CA GLU A 144 4.47 15.32 -14.82
C GLU A 144 5.21 16.14 -13.75
N GLN A 145 4.60 17.23 -13.28
CA GLN A 145 5.12 18.02 -12.17
C GLN A 145 5.06 17.31 -10.81
N TYR A 146 4.24 16.26 -10.68
CA TYR A 146 4.10 15.51 -9.44
C TYR A 146 5.07 14.33 -9.44
N TRP A 147 6.10 14.40 -8.59
CA TRP A 147 7.05 13.31 -8.45
C TRP A 147 6.36 11.99 -8.04
N GLU A 148 5.31 12.05 -7.21
CA GLU A 148 4.52 10.88 -6.82
C GLU A 148 3.90 10.17 -8.04
N TYR A 149 3.53 10.90 -9.10
CA TYR A 149 3.08 10.32 -10.36
C TYR A 149 4.25 9.78 -11.19
N GLU A 150 5.24 10.66 -11.46
CA GLU A 150 6.41 10.34 -12.29
C GLU A 150 7.15 9.10 -11.81
N GLN A 151 7.30 8.95 -10.49
CA GLN A 151 8.05 7.86 -9.88
C GLN A 151 7.49 6.49 -10.28
N TYR A 152 6.18 6.29 -10.23
CA TYR A 152 5.60 4.99 -10.56
C TYR A 152 5.49 4.77 -12.08
N VAL A 153 5.29 5.84 -12.86
CA VAL A 153 5.36 5.76 -14.33
C VAL A 153 6.75 5.34 -14.80
N ARG A 154 7.82 5.88 -14.18
CA ARG A 154 9.21 5.52 -14.46
C ARG A 154 9.54 4.09 -14.05
N LEU A 155 8.95 3.59 -12.96
CA LEU A 155 9.16 2.22 -12.50
C LEU A 155 8.63 1.18 -13.50
N ALA A 156 7.50 1.45 -14.14
CA ALA A 156 6.69 0.46 -14.84
C ALA A 156 7.47 -0.36 -15.89
N ILE A 157 8.05 0.30 -16.89
CA ILE A 157 8.74 -0.37 -18.00
C ILE A 157 10.00 -1.15 -17.56
N PRO A 158 10.95 -0.58 -16.79
CA PRO A 158 12.10 -1.35 -16.33
C PRO A 158 11.71 -2.49 -15.38
N ALA A 159 10.63 -2.34 -14.59
CA ALA A 159 10.10 -3.43 -13.78
C ALA A 159 9.60 -4.59 -14.65
N ILE A 160 8.77 -4.35 -15.67
CA ILE A 160 8.29 -5.39 -16.58
C ILE A 160 9.47 -6.08 -17.31
N ALA A 161 10.46 -5.32 -17.75
CA ALA A 161 11.67 -5.89 -18.38
C ALA A 161 12.48 -6.78 -17.42
N ALA A 162 12.62 -6.36 -16.17
CA ALA A 162 13.33 -7.11 -15.14
C ALA A 162 12.57 -8.37 -14.73
N LEU A 163 11.23 -8.32 -14.61
CA LEU A 163 10.37 -9.48 -14.36
C LEU A 163 10.55 -10.54 -15.46
N LYS A 164 10.54 -10.13 -16.73
CA LYS A 164 10.85 -11.04 -17.86
C LYS A 164 12.25 -11.64 -17.75
N THR A 165 13.23 -10.84 -17.34
CA THR A 165 14.63 -11.29 -17.19
C THR A 165 14.81 -12.34 -16.10
N ILE A 166 14.06 -12.25 -14.99
CA ILE A 166 14.13 -13.21 -13.88
C ILE A 166 13.22 -14.42 -14.06
N GLY A 167 12.63 -14.63 -15.25
CA GLY A 167 11.73 -15.74 -15.53
C GLY A 167 10.36 -15.61 -14.87
N ALA A 168 9.90 -14.38 -14.59
CA ALA A 168 8.54 -14.14 -14.12
C ALA A 168 7.56 -13.92 -15.30
N ALA A 169 7.91 -14.38 -16.49
CA ALA A 169 7.09 -14.28 -17.70
C ALA A 169 7.29 -15.54 -18.57
N GLU A 170 7.05 -16.70 -17.98
CA GLU A 170 7.19 -18.01 -18.63
C GLU A 170 5.83 -18.48 -19.17
N ARG A 171 5.82 -19.18 -20.31
CA ARG A 171 4.55 -19.59 -20.97
C ARG A 171 3.77 -20.66 -20.19
N ASP A 172 4.45 -21.43 -19.34
CA ASP A 172 3.86 -22.53 -18.57
C ASP A 172 3.46 -22.13 -17.14
N ARG A 173 3.74 -20.89 -16.72
CA ARG A 173 3.36 -20.35 -15.42
C ARG A 173 2.72 -18.97 -15.55
N GLN A 174 1.48 -18.86 -15.11
CA GLN A 174 0.77 -17.59 -15.05
C GLN A 174 1.47 -16.63 -14.07
N THR A 175 1.65 -15.39 -14.51
CA THR A 175 2.13 -14.30 -13.65
C THR A 175 1.04 -13.28 -13.43
N ILE A 176 0.78 -12.97 -12.16
CA ILE A 176 -0.21 -12.00 -11.72
C ILE A 176 0.51 -10.77 -11.18
N LEU A 177 0.31 -9.62 -11.82
CA LEU A 177 0.76 -8.31 -11.37
C LEU A 177 -0.31 -7.70 -10.46
N VAL A 178 0.00 -7.61 -9.17
CA VAL A 178 -0.85 -6.99 -8.16
C VAL A 178 -0.38 -5.56 -7.94
N SER A 179 -1.19 -4.62 -8.39
CA SER A 179 -1.03 -3.20 -8.14
C SER A 179 -1.55 -2.84 -6.76
N HIS A 180 -0.67 -2.58 -5.79
CA HIS A 180 -1.12 -2.01 -4.51
C HIS A 180 -1.36 -0.52 -4.69
N GLU A 181 -2.63 -0.11 -4.55
CA GLU A 181 -3.06 1.28 -4.75
C GLU A 181 -2.69 1.86 -6.12
N PHE A 182 -2.95 3.16 -6.33
CA PHE A 182 -2.59 3.88 -7.55
C PHE A 182 -1.11 3.75 -7.92
N MET A 183 -0.25 3.41 -6.95
CA MET A 183 1.20 3.32 -7.10
C MET A 183 1.62 2.13 -7.98
N GLY A 184 0.92 1.01 -7.89
CA GLY A 184 1.20 -0.14 -8.75
C GLY A 184 0.61 -0.04 -10.16
N MET A 185 -0.34 0.89 -10.37
CA MET A 185 -1.16 0.92 -11.57
C MET A 185 -0.35 1.12 -12.85
N PRO A 186 0.66 2.02 -12.91
CA PRO A 186 1.49 2.13 -14.10
C PRO A 186 2.16 0.81 -14.50
N ALA A 187 2.60 -0.01 -13.54
CA ALA A 187 3.20 -1.32 -13.84
C ALA A 187 2.16 -2.36 -14.30
N ALA A 188 0.96 -2.35 -13.70
CA ALA A 188 -0.15 -3.21 -14.18
C ALA A 188 -0.56 -2.84 -15.61
N LEU A 189 -0.75 -1.55 -15.90
CA LEU A 189 -1.06 -1.05 -17.24
C LEU A 189 0.05 -1.37 -18.24
N ALA A 190 1.33 -1.26 -17.84
CA ALA A 190 2.44 -1.73 -18.67
C ALA A 190 2.39 -3.24 -18.94
N GLY A 191 1.92 -4.03 -17.97
CA GLY A 191 1.66 -5.46 -18.15
C GLY A 191 0.56 -5.75 -19.17
N ILE A 192 -0.54 -4.98 -19.14
CA ILE A 192 -1.64 -5.09 -20.13
C ILE A 192 -1.15 -4.79 -21.55
N LEU A 193 -0.23 -3.82 -21.69
CA LEU A 193 0.35 -3.45 -22.98
C LEU A 193 1.47 -4.38 -23.44
N ASP A 194 1.98 -5.27 -22.59
CA ASP A 194 3.09 -6.15 -22.93
C ASP A 194 2.59 -7.33 -23.79
N PRO A 195 3.40 -7.81 -24.75
CA PRO A 195 3.04 -9.02 -25.51
C PRO A 195 2.93 -10.29 -24.65
N PHE A 196 3.48 -10.29 -23.43
CA PHE A 196 3.28 -11.38 -22.48
C PHE A 196 1.94 -11.23 -21.75
N ASP A 197 1.18 -12.32 -21.63
CA ASP A 197 -0.13 -12.35 -20.96
C ASP A 197 0.02 -12.30 -19.42
N PHE A 198 0.40 -11.14 -18.91
CA PHE A 198 0.31 -10.84 -17.49
C PHE A 198 -1.16 -10.72 -17.11
N LYS A 199 -1.56 -11.43 -16.05
CA LYS A 199 -2.81 -11.10 -15.36
C LYS A 199 -2.57 -9.93 -14.44
N THR A 200 -3.56 -9.07 -14.30
CA THR A 200 -3.44 -7.80 -13.61
C THR A 200 -4.55 -7.66 -12.60
N VAL A 201 -4.17 -7.25 -11.40
CA VAL A 201 -5.09 -7.09 -10.27
C VAL A 201 -4.84 -5.75 -9.63
N PHE A 202 -5.88 -4.94 -9.49
CA PHE A 202 -5.82 -3.72 -8.68
C PHE A 202 -6.23 -4.03 -7.25
N TYR A 203 -5.34 -3.82 -6.28
CA TYR A 203 -5.62 -4.04 -4.87
C TYR A 203 -5.86 -2.69 -4.18
N ALA A 204 -7.14 -2.34 -4.01
CA ALA A 204 -7.64 -1.12 -3.40
C ALA A 204 -7.72 -1.25 -1.87
N HIS A 205 -6.76 -0.63 -1.18
CA HIS A 205 -6.76 -0.41 0.28
C HIS A 205 -7.62 0.80 0.66
N GLU A 206 -7.84 1.70 -0.30
CA GLU A 206 -8.74 2.85 -0.30
C GLU A 206 -9.06 3.26 -1.75
N VAL A 207 -9.98 4.20 -1.93
CA VAL A 207 -10.14 4.92 -3.20
C VAL A 207 -9.46 6.29 -3.05
N ALA A 208 -8.16 6.34 -3.31
CA ALA A 208 -7.31 7.50 -3.04
C ALA A 208 -7.87 8.87 -3.52
N PRO A 209 -8.56 8.98 -4.67
CA PRO A 209 -9.23 10.22 -5.08
C PRO A 209 -10.29 10.73 -4.09
N MET A 210 -11.02 9.83 -3.42
CA MET A 210 -12.11 10.18 -2.50
C MET A 210 -11.59 10.82 -1.22
N ARG A 211 -10.37 10.48 -0.78
CA ARG A 211 -9.77 11.06 0.44
C ARG A 211 -9.76 12.58 0.40
N GLY A 212 -9.41 13.18 -0.74
CA GLY A 212 -9.39 14.64 -0.89
C GLY A 212 -10.78 15.26 -0.71
N ILE A 213 -11.83 14.59 -1.19
CA ILE A 213 -13.21 15.04 -1.03
C ILE A 213 -13.63 14.91 0.44
N VAL A 214 -13.37 13.76 1.05
CA VAL A 214 -13.70 13.46 2.46
C VAL A 214 -12.98 14.42 3.41
N GLU A 215 -11.70 14.71 3.20
CA GLU A 215 -10.95 15.54 4.15
C GLU A 215 -11.22 17.04 3.97
N ASN A 216 -11.45 17.52 2.74
CA ASN A 216 -11.56 18.96 2.48
C ASN A 216 -13.01 19.50 2.51
N HIS A 217 -14.03 18.66 2.41
CA HIS A 217 -15.41 19.14 2.50
C HIS A 217 -15.91 19.26 3.97
N PRO A 218 -16.74 20.28 4.27
CA PRO A 218 -17.45 20.34 5.54
C PRO A 218 -18.30 19.08 5.77
N GLY A 219 -18.19 18.49 6.96
CA GLY A 219 -18.93 17.28 7.34
C GLY A 219 -18.24 15.96 7.01
N HIS A 220 -17.09 16.02 6.34
CA HIS A 220 -16.18 14.90 6.10
C HIS A 220 -16.85 13.63 5.55
N ASP A 221 -16.53 12.48 6.13
CA ASP A 221 -17.09 11.17 5.79
C ASP A 221 -18.60 11.10 6.04
N THR A 222 -19.13 11.80 7.05
CA THR A 222 -20.58 11.87 7.30
C THR A 222 -21.31 12.52 6.12
N MET A 223 -20.75 13.56 5.52
CA MET A 223 -21.30 14.15 4.31
C MET A 223 -21.10 13.18 3.13
N PHE A 224 -19.86 12.76 2.90
CA PHE A 224 -19.47 12.02 1.71
C PHE A 224 -20.28 10.72 1.52
N TYR A 225 -20.38 9.88 2.55
CA TYR A 225 -21.10 8.61 2.43
C TYR A 225 -22.61 8.80 2.23
N ASN A 226 -23.22 9.80 2.89
CA ASN A 226 -24.64 10.11 2.65
C ASN A 226 -24.88 10.60 1.23
N VAL A 227 -24.00 11.45 0.70
CA VAL A 227 -24.08 11.95 -0.68
C VAL A 227 -23.87 10.82 -1.68
N MET A 228 -22.85 9.97 -1.48
CA MET A 228 -22.57 8.80 -2.31
C MET A 228 -23.78 7.85 -2.38
N HIS A 229 -24.39 7.52 -1.24
CA HIS A 229 -25.58 6.68 -1.21
C HIS A 229 -26.76 7.32 -1.93
N LYS A 230 -26.94 8.64 -1.83
CA LYS A 230 -28.01 9.35 -2.52
C LYS A 230 -27.78 9.44 -4.03
N ALA A 231 -26.53 9.63 -4.44
CA ALA A 231 -26.11 9.67 -5.83
C ALA A 231 -26.32 8.30 -6.52
N ALA A 232 -25.99 7.21 -5.82
CA ALA A 232 -26.20 5.85 -6.30
C ALA A 232 -27.67 5.53 -6.65
N GLN A 233 -28.65 6.16 -5.96
CA GLN A 233 -30.08 6.00 -6.27
C GLN A 233 -30.50 6.59 -7.63
N ASN A 234 -29.68 7.46 -8.22
CA ASN A 234 -29.97 8.19 -9.45
C ASN A 234 -28.88 7.98 -10.52
N ASP A 235 -28.01 6.98 -10.35
CA ASP A 235 -26.86 6.71 -11.22
C ASP A 235 -25.96 7.94 -11.45
N PHE A 236 -25.77 8.76 -10.41
CA PHE A 236 -24.76 9.81 -10.40
C PHE A 236 -23.44 9.32 -9.81
N TYR A 237 -22.34 9.83 -10.36
CA TYR A 237 -20.97 9.47 -10.02
C TYR A 237 -20.22 10.68 -9.45
N VAL A 238 -18.98 10.45 -9.02
CA VAL A 238 -18.16 11.48 -8.36
C VAL A 238 -18.07 12.77 -9.17
N ASN A 239 -17.92 12.70 -10.49
CA ASN A 239 -17.80 13.88 -11.35
C ASN A 239 -19.12 14.67 -11.47
N ASP A 240 -20.28 14.01 -11.37
CA ASP A 240 -21.59 14.66 -11.43
C ASP A 240 -21.87 15.50 -10.18
N ILE A 241 -21.32 15.06 -9.04
CA ILE A 241 -21.61 15.64 -7.73
C ILE A 241 -20.50 16.60 -7.27
N PHE A 242 -19.24 16.22 -7.45
CA PHE A 242 -18.07 16.95 -6.95
C PHE A 242 -17.27 17.64 -8.07
N GLY A 243 -17.76 17.62 -9.30
CA GLY A 243 -17.12 18.23 -10.47
C GLY A 243 -15.96 17.40 -11.02
N ASP A 244 -15.32 17.89 -12.07
CA ASP A 244 -14.27 17.19 -12.81
C ASP A 244 -13.03 16.86 -11.94
N GLN A 245 -12.79 15.57 -11.72
CA GLN A 245 -11.66 15.05 -10.95
C GLN A 245 -10.39 14.82 -11.79
N THR A 246 -10.40 15.07 -13.11
CA THR A 246 -9.26 14.75 -14.00
C THR A 246 -7.98 15.53 -13.69
N HIS A 247 -8.05 16.62 -12.92
CA HIS A 247 -6.88 17.34 -12.42
C HIS A 247 -6.04 16.51 -11.42
N ASN A 248 -6.63 15.50 -10.79
CA ASN A 248 -5.97 14.62 -9.83
C ASN A 248 -5.44 13.36 -10.53
N PHE A 249 -4.12 13.18 -10.59
CA PHE A 249 -3.53 11.99 -11.23
C PHE A 249 -3.95 10.67 -10.58
N LYS A 250 -4.26 10.68 -9.27
CA LYS A 250 -4.75 9.48 -8.58
C LYS A 250 -6.11 9.07 -9.11
N TYR A 251 -6.94 10.03 -9.54
CA TYR A 251 -8.21 9.74 -10.20
C TYR A 251 -7.97 9.00 -11.52
N ALA A 252 -7.10 9.53 -12.39
CA ALA A 252 -6.79 8.90 -13.67
C ALA A 252 -6.20 7.48 -13.52
N LEU A 253 -5.33 7.26 -12.53
CA LEU A 253 -4.73 5.93 -12.31
C LEU A 253 -5.70 4.93 -11.68
N VAL A 254 -6.52 5.34 -10.71
CA VAL A 254 -7.50 4.45 -10.07
C VAL A 254 -8.66 4.16 -11.01
N GLU A 255 -9.11 5.12 -11.81
CA GLU A 255 -10.15 4.91 -12.82
C GLU A 255 -9.71 3.87 -13.87
N ALA A 256 -8.44 3.93 -14.29
CA ALA A 256 -7.85 2.95 -15.19
C ALA A 256 -7.78 1.52 -14.62
N ALA A 257 -8.03 1.31 -13.32
CA ALA A 257 -8.12 -0.03 -12.72
C ALA A 257 -9.26 -0.88 -13.30
N ARG A 258 -10.26 -0.25 -13.94
CA ARG A 258 -11.31 -0.94 -14.71
C ARG A 258 -10.75 -1.81 -15.86
N HIS A 259 -9.50 -1.57 -16.29
CA HIS A 259 -8.83 -2.35 -17.31
C HIS A 259 -8.10 -3.58 -16.76
N CYS A 260 -7.95 -3.70 -15.44
CA CYS A 260 -7.35 -4.88 -14.83
C CYS A 260 -8.29 -6.09 -14.94
N ASP A 261 -7.72 -7.30 -14.94
CA ASP A 261 -8.49 -8.54 -14.99
C ASP A 261 -9.40 -8.72 -13.74
N ASN A 262 -8.99 -8.17 -12.58
CA ASN A 262 -9.78 -8.17 -11.35
C ASN A 262 -9.41 -6.97 -10.45
N VAL A 263 -10.32 -6.61 -9.55
CA VAL A 263 -10.11 -5.62 -8.49
C VAL A 263 -10.35 -6.27 -7.12
N LEU A 264 -9.39 -6.15 -6.21
CA LEU A 264 -9.56 -6.55 -4.80
C LEU A 264 -9.83 -5.29 -3.97
N ALA A 265 -10.97 -5.24 -3.28
CA ALA A 265 -11.34 -4.13 -2.41
C ALA A 265 -11.32 -4.55 -0.94
N VAL A 266 -10.65 -3.79 -0.05
CA VAL A 266 -10.43 -4.23 1.34
C VAL A 266 -11.61 -4.06 2.29
N GLY A 267 -12.72 -3.50 1.83
CA GLY A 267 -13.89 -3.25 2.65
C GLY A 267 -15.09 -2.79 1.84
N ASP A 268 -16.27 -2.92 2.45
CA ASP A 268 -17.55 -2.58 1.82
C ASP A 268 -17.60 -1.13 1.34
N CYS A 269 -17.07 -0.18 2.13
CA CYS A 269 -16.98 1.21 1.72
C CYS A 269 -16.09 1.40 0.48
N VAL A 270 -14.98 0.65 0.37
CA VAL A 270 -14.08 0.74 -0.79
C VAL A 270 -14.78 0.25 -2.06
N VAL A 271 -15.56 -0.83 -1.97
CA VAL A 271 -16.39 -1.31 -3.09
C VAL A 271 -17.35 -0.22 -3.54
N GLN A 272 -18.07 0.40 -2.60
CA GLN A 272 -19.04 1.44 -2.91
C GLN A 272 -18.38 2.70 -3.47
N GLU A 273 -17.22 3.10 -2.95
CA GLU A 273 -16.43 4.23 -3.43
C GLU A 273 -15.92 3.99 -4.86
N LEU A 274 -15.49 2.78 -5.20
CA LEU A 274 -15.10 2.40 -6.57
C LEU A 274 -16.31 2.47 -7.51
N GLN A 275 -17.45 1.91 -7.10
CA GLN A 275 -18.69 1.97 -7.88
C GLN A 275 -19.22 3.41 -8.06
N PHE A 276 -18.87 4.32 -7.15
CA PHE A 276 -19.17 5.75 -7.25
C PHE A 276 -18.16 6.52 -8.12
N LEU A 277 -16.95 6.00 -8.29
CA LEU A 277 -15.90 6.63 -9.11
C LEU A 277 -16.31 6.74 -10.58
N SER A 278 -16.86 5.66 -11.15
CA SER A 278 -17.32 5.62 -12.54
C SER A 278 -18.29 4.45 -12.79
N PRO A 279 -19.13 4.50 -13.84
CA PRO A 279 -20.10 3.44 -14.16
C PRO A 279 -19.46 2.07 -14.41
N GLU A 280 -18.25 2.04 -14.95
CA GLU A 280 -17.55 0.81 -15.32
C GLU A 280 -17.26 -0.09 -14.12
N PHE A 281 -17.07 0.48 -12.92
CA PHE A 281 -16.87 -0.30 -11.70
C PHE A 281 -18.13 -1.01 -11.19
N LYS A 282 -19.32 -0.71 -11.72
CA LYS A 282 -20.54 -1.49 -11.41
C LYS A 282 -20.53 -2.87 -12.09
N ILE A 283 -19.77 -3.02 -13.17
CA ILE A 283 -19.68 -4.26 -13.95
C ILE A 283 -18.28 -4.89 -13.91
N ALA A 284 -17.30 -4.20 -13.33
CA ALA A 284 -15.98 -4.75 -13.09
C ALA A 284 -16.05 -5.96 -12.13
N ASP A 285 -15.12 -6.90 -12.29
CA ASP A 285 -14.93 -7.98 -11.33
C ASP A 285 -14.28 -7.38 -10.07
N ILE A 286 -15.03 -7.31 -8.97
CA ILE A 286 -14.58 -6.75 -7.69
C ILE A 286 -14.78 -7.80 -6.60
N ASP A 287 -13.67 -8.34 -6.11
CA ASP A 287 -13.64 -9.24 -4.97
C ASP A 287 -13.40 -8.48 -3.65
N LEU A 288 -14.36 -8.57 -2.73
CA LEU A 288 -14.21 -8.05 -1.38
C LEU A 288 -13.20 -8.88 -0.59
N THR A 289 -12.02 -8.31 -0.35
CA THR A 289 -10.86 -8.98 0.24
C THR A 289 -10.37 -8.23 1.47
N TYR A 290 -10.97 -8.50 2.62
CA TYR A 290 -10.56 -7.87 3.88
C TYR A 290 -9.09 -8.13 4.21
N ASN A 291 -8.42 -7.08 4.72
CA ASN A 291 -7.05 -7.18 5.19
C ASN A 291 -6.97 -8.11 6.41
N GLY A 292 -6.44 -9.32 6.19
CA GLY A 292 -6.16 -10.28 7.26
C GLY A 292 -4.88 -9.92 8.01
N ILE A 293 -4.93 -9.96 9.34
CA ILE A 293 -3.76 -9.92 10.21
C ILE A 293 -3.73 -11.16 11.11
N PRO A 294 -2.54 -11.61 11.54
CA PRO A 294 -2.45 -12.68 12.54
C PRO A 294 -3.25 -12.35 13.80
N ALA A 295 -4.19 -13.21 14.16
CA ALA A 295 -5.02 -13.06 15.36
C ALA A 295 -4.39 -13.86 16.52
N TYR A 296 -3.47 -13.23 17.24
CA TYR A 296 -2.81 -13.85 18.38
C TYR A 296 -3.77 -13.97 19.57
N GLN A 297 -3.75 -15.13 20.22
CA GLN A 297 -4.53 -15.37 21.43
C GLN A 297 -3.86 -14.66 22.61
N ILE A 298 -4.64 -13.86 23.35
CA ILE A 298 -4.22 -13.22 24.60
C ILE A 298 -5.10 -13.73 25.74
N SER A 299 -4.49 -13.98 26.89
CA SER A 299 -5.22 -14.36 28.09
C SER A 299 -5.88 -13.15 28.75
N LEU A 300 -6.92 -13.42 29.54
CA LEU A 300 -7.57 -12.38 30.36
C LEU A 300 -6.59 -11.75 31.37
N ALA A 301 -5.64 -12.54 31.90
CA ALA A 301 -4.61 -12.08 32.82
C ALA A 301 -3.68 -11.04 32.15
N GLU A 302 -3.17 -11.33 30.95
CA GLU A 302 -2.33 -10.41 30.18
C GLU A 302 -3.08 -9.11 29.82
N ARG A 303 -4.38 -9.21 29.52
CA ARG A 303 -5.22 -8.04 29.29
C ARG A 303 -5.33 -7.17 30.55
N TYR A 304 -5.55 -7.76 31.72
CA TYR A 304 -5.62 -7.01 32.98
C TYR A 304 -4.28 -6.40 33.37
N GLU A 305 -3.18 -7.13 33.14
CA GLU A 305 -1.84 -6.62 33.38
C GLU A 305 -1.56 -5.39 32.50
N SER A 306 -1.79 -5.49 31.19
CA SER A 306 -1.65 -4.36 30.26
C SER A 306 -2.50 -3.16 30.66
N ARG A 307 -3.77 -3.39 31.03
CA ARG A 307 -4.66 -2.33 31.54
C ARG A 307 -4.09 -1.67 32.79
N ASN A 308 -3.61 -2.47 33.75
CA ASN A 308 -3.08 -1.95 35.01
C ASN A 308 -1.78 -1.15 34.80
N ARG A 309 -0.92 -1.54 33.84
CA ARG A 309 0.27 -0.77 33.45
C ARG A 309 -0.11 0.63 32.95
N LEU A 310 -1.10 0.75 32.07
CA LEU A 310 -1.58 2.05 31.59
C LEU A 310 -2.18 2.89 32.72
N ARG A 311 -2.97 2.28 33.61
CA ARG A 311 -3.52 2.98 34.79
C ARG A 311 -2.43 3.46 35.74
N GLN A 312 -1.39 2.65 35.95
CA GLN A 312 -0.24 3.03 36.78
C GLN A 312 0.53 4.20 36.15
N TYR A 313 0.70 4.17 34.83
CA TYR A 313 1.30 5.30 34.11
C TYR A 313 0.50 6.59 34.32
N CYS A 314 -0.83 6.54 34.23
CA CYS A 314 -1.70 7.68 34.55
C CYS A 314 -1.56 8.15 36.00
N GLU A 315 -1.48 7.23 36.97
CA GLU A 315 -1.26 7.57 38.39
C GLU A 315 0.07 8.29 38.61
N ASN A 316 1.13 7.80 37.97
CA ASN A 316 2.45 8.43 38.05
C ASN A 316 2.46 9.83 37.41
N LEU A 317 1.69 10.04 36.34
CA LEU A 317 1.66 11.31 35.60
C LEU A 317 0.70 12.35 36.19
N LEU A 318 -0.48 11.92 36.62
CA LEU A 318 -1.60 12.78 37.00
C LEU A 318 -1.87 12.78 38.52
N GLY A 319 -1.25 11.88 39.28
CA GLY A 319 -1.45 11.72 40.72
C GLY A 319 -2.71 10.92 41.10
N TRP A 320 -3.41 10.34 40.14
CA TRP A 320 -4.61 9.52 40.38
C TRP A 320 -4.79 8.43 39.33
N LYS A 321 -5.48 7.36 39.72
CA LYS A 321 -5.65 6.16 38.91
C LYS A 321 -7.05 6.09 38.30
N PRO A 322 -7.20 6.12 36.96
CA PRO A 322 -8.53 6.14 36.33
C PRO A 322 -9.28 4.82 36.47
N ASP A 323 -10.62 4.86 36.44
CA ASP A 323 -11.46 3.67 36.29
C ASP A 323 -11.38 3.12 34.85
N PHE A 324 -11.40 4.03 33.86
CA PHE A 324 -11.41 3.72 32.43
C PHE A 324 -10.20 4.31 31.72
N VAL A 325 -9.60 3.53 30.83
CA VAL A 325 -8.53 3.98 29.93
C VAL A 325 -9.01 3.78 28.50
N PHE A 326 -9.07 4.88 27.75
CA PHE A 326 -9.28 4.88 26.31
C PHE A 326 -7.94 5.10 25.62
N THR A 327 -7.80 4.55 24.43
CA THR A 327 -6.59 4.69 23.63
C THR A 327 -6.96 4.95 22.18
N HIS A 328 -6.29 5.91 21.55
CA HIS A 328 -6.33 6.07 20.09
C HIS A 328 -4.90 6.13 19.57
N VAL A 329 -4.50 5.12 18.79
CA VAL A 329 -3.17 5.05 18.18
C VAL A 329 -3.32 5.25 16.68
N THR A 330 -2.79 6.36 16.15
CA THR A 330 -3.06 6.74 14.76
C THR A 330 -2.08 7.77 14.21
N ARG A 331 -2.23 8.15 12.94
CA ARG A 331 -1.57 9.34 12.37
C ARG A 331 -2.42 10.59 12.65
N LEU A 332 -1.80 11.76 12.75
CA LEU A 332 -2.51 13.02 13.02
C LEU A 332 -3.20 13.58 11.76
N VAL A 333 -4.16 12.84 11.21
CA VAL A 333 -4.93 13.27 10.04
C VAL A 333 -6.43 13.25 10.32
N LEU A 334 -7.17 14.12 9.65
CA LEU A 334 -8.58 14.38 9.93
C LEU A 334 -9.46 13.13 9.77
N SER A 335 -9.15 12.31 8.76
CA SER A 335 -9.81 11.02 8.50
C SER A 335 -9.63 9.98 9.61
N LYS A 336 -8.75 10.22 10.59
CA LYS A 336 -8.61 9.35 11.77
C LYS A 336 -9.57 9.70 12.89
N GLY A 337 -10.36 10.75 12.76
CA GLY A 337 -11.54 10.95 13.60
C GLY A 337 -11.25 11.30 15.05
N LEU A 338 -10.04 11.76 15.40
CA LEU A 338 -9.69 12.19 16.76
C LEU A 338 -10.67 13.25 17.31
N TRP A 339 -11.21 14.09 16.42
CA TRP A 339 -12.24 15.07 16.77
C TRP A 339 -13.55 14.40 17.26
N ARG A 340 -13.90 13.22 16.76
CA ARG A 340 -15.07 12.46 17.22
C ARG A 340 -14.83 11.87 18.60
N ASP A 341 -13.62 11.39 18.89
CA ASP A 341 -13.29 10.88 20.22
C ASP A 341 -13.54 11.96 21.26
N LEU A 342 -13.08 13.20 21.01
CA LEU A 342 -13.30 14.32 21.92
C LEU A 342 -14.80 14.60 22.11
N ARG A 343 -15.60 14.57 21.04
CA ARG A 343 -17.06 14.74 21.14
C ARG A 343 -17.75 13.62 21.94
N VAL A 344 -17.31 12.38 21.76
CA VAL A 344 -17.82 11.24 22.54
C VAL A 344 -17.43 11.42 24.02
N LEU A 345 -16.18 11.79 24.30
CA LEU A 345 -15.70 12.00 25.66
C LEU A 345 -16.40 13.17 26.37
N GLU A 346 -16.69 14.29 25.67
CA GLU A 346 -17.50 15.40 26.19
C GLU A 346 -18.88 14.92 26.69
N HIS A 347 -19.48 13.96 25.99
CA HIS A 347 -20.76 13.39 26.39
C HIS A 347 -20.59 12.40 27.57
N MET A 348 -19.57 11.55 27.51
CA MET A 348 -19.28 10.56 28.56
C MET A 348 -18.89 11.19 29.89
N ASP A 349 -18.26 12.36 29.88
CA ASP A 349 -17.81 13.07 31.09
C ASP A 349 -18.97 13.32 32.06
N ARG A 350 -20.15 13.68 31.54
CA ARG A 350 -21.35 13.89 32.36
C ARG A 350 -21.82 12.62 33.07
N GLU A 351 -21.83 11.51 32.35
CA GLU A 351 -22.22 10.20 32.89
C GLU A 351 -21.18 9.70 33.91
N PHE A 352 -19.90 9.91 33.63
CA PHE A 352 -18.82 9.54 34.54
C PHE A 352 -18.89 10.34 35.84
N ALA A 353 -19.15 11.65 35.77
CA ALA A 353 -19.37 12.48 36.95
C ALA A 353 -20.58 11.98 37.77
N ALA A 354 -21.71 11.67 37.13
CA ALA A 354 -22.91 11.16 37.80
C ALA A 354 -22.67 9.82 38.54
N LEU A 355 -21.78 8.98 37.99
CA LEU A 355 -21.44 7.67 38.56
C LEU A 355 -20.21 7.70 39.48
N ASN A 356 -19.62 8.87 39.73
CA ASN A 356 -18.35 9.03 40.42
C ASN A 356 -17.25 8.13 39.82
N LYS A 357 -17.15 8.14 38.50
CA LYS A 357 -16.18 7.42 37.68
C LYS A 357 -15.25 8.38 36.96
N THR A 358 -14.08 7.86 36.60
CA THR A 358 -13.03 8.64 35.96
C THR A 358 -12.49 7.94 34.71
N GLY A 359 -12.09 8.74 33.71
CA GLY A 359 -11.55 8.24 32.45
C GLY A 359 -10.34 9.04 31.99
N VAL A 360 -9.42 8.38 31.29
CA VAL A 360 -8.31 9.05 30.57
C VAL A 360 -8.28 8.54 29.13
N LEU A 361 -8.17 9.45 28.15
CA LEU A 361 -7.83 9.12 26.77
C LEU A 361 -6.32 9.30 26.57
N LEU A 362 -5.65 8.24 26.15
CA LEU A 362 -4.26 8.27 25.70
C LEU A 362 -4.23 8.29 24.17
N VAL A 363 -3.74 9.38 23.59
CA VAL A 363 -3.53 9.48 22.14
C VAL A 363 -2.05 9.28 21.83
N LEU A 364 -1.74 8.21 21.10
CA LEU A 364 -0.41 8.01 20.54
C LEU A 364 -0.48 8.35 19.05
N SER A 365 0.00 9.54 18.72
CA SER A 365 0.03 10.02 17.33
C SER A 365 1.46 10.20 16.84
N THR A 366 1.77 9.61 15.68
CA THR A 366 3.08 9.75 15.03
C THR A 366 2.90 10.10 13.56
N GLU A 367 3.53 11.19 13.12
CA GLU A 367 3.60 11.54 11.69
C GLU A 367 4.84 10.96 11.00
N THR A 368 5.82 10.49 11.77
CA THR A 368 7.14 10.07 11.28
C THR A 368 7.44 8.62 11.63
N HIS A 369 8.42 8.05 10.91
CA HIS A 369 8.90 6.68 11.14
C HIS A 369 9.46 6.49 12.56
N LYS A 370 9.63 5.23 12.98
CA LYS A 370 10.34 4.88 14.21
C LYS A 370 11.66 5.65 14.28
N ARG A 371 11.89 6.41 15.36
CA ARG A 371 13.17 7.05 15.64
C ARG A 371 14.28 5.99 15.60
N ARG A 372 15.48 6.37 15.15
CA ARG A 372 16.61 5.43 15.17
C ARG A 372 16.88 5.07 16.63
N ASP A 373 17.29 3.84 16.90
CA ASP A 373 17.47 3.42 18.30
C ASP A 373 18.48 4.31 19.05
N ARG A 374 19.45 4.92 18.34
CA ARG A 374 20.37 5.93 18.89
C ARG A 374 19.70 7.24 19.33
N ASP A 375 18.57 7.62 18.74
CA ASP A 375 17.87 8.88 19.05
C ASP A 375 16.88 8.74 20.23
N ILE A 376 16.83 7.56 20.89
CA ILE A 376 15.90 7.23 21.99
C ILE A 376 16.62 7.16 23.34
N TYR A 377 17.89 6.79 23.35
CA TYR A 377 18.68 6.54 24.58
C TYR A 377 19.75 7.62 24.84
N GLU A 378 19.85 8.63 23.98
CA GLU A 378 20.50 9.92 24.28
C GLU A 378 19.43 10.95 24.68
#